data_AF-A0A3R6YF31-F1
#
_entry.id   AF-A0A3R6YF31-F1
#
_cell.length_a   1.000
_cell.length_b   1.000
_cell.length_c   1.000
_cell.angle_alpha   90.00
_cell.angle_beta   90.00
_cell.angle_gamma   90.00
#
_symmetry.space_group_name_H-M   'P 1'
#
loop_
_entity.id
_entity.type
_entity.pdbx_description
1 polymer ?
#
loop_
_entity_poly.entity_id
_entity_poly.type
_entity_poly.pdbx_seq_one_letter_code
_entity_poly.pdbx_strand_id
1 'polypeptide(L)'
;MILKRIASKGNKKARNCLKCNSRLLNLKDNVVNTCEVCGQQHLVDFYTNNTIVLTAAERPELRKRPGTPKPEQPGREHNQEAFNKRLEKFREKWKEY
;
A
#
# COMPACT_ATOMS: atom_id res chain seq x y z
N MET A 1 10.98 2.74 -8.17
CA MET A 1 10.61 1.31 -8.05
C MET A 1 9.16 1.23 -7.61
N ILE A 2 8.34 0.39 -8.25
CA ILE A 2 6.93 0.23 -7.86
C ILE A 2 6.88 -0.73 -6.66
N LEU A 3 6.25 -0.33 -5.56
CA LEU A 3 6.16 -1.15 -4.34
C LEU A 3 4.85 -1.93 -4.23
N LYS A 4 3.80 -1.46 -4.91
CA LYS A 4 2.48 -2.10 -4.91
C LYS A 4 1.75 -1.83 -6.22
N ARG A 5 0.99 -2.80 -6.70
CA ARG A 5 0.08 -2.68 -7.85
C ARG A 5 -1.26 -3.30 -7.50
N ILE A 6 -2.33 -2.58 -7.83
CA ILE A 6 -3.70 -3.06 -7.76
C ILE A 6 -4.24 -3.01 -9.19
N ALA A 7 -4.72 -4.14 -9.71
CA ALA A 7 -5.20 -4.21 -11.08
C ALA A 7 -6.32 -5.24 -11.20
N SER A 8 -7.16 -5.11 -12.23
CA SER A 8 -8.07 -6.19 -12.63
C SER A 8 -7.27 -7.38 -13.17
N LYS A 9 -7.75 -8.62 -12.94
CA LYS A 9 -7.11 -9.85 -13.46
C LYS A 9 -7.04 -9.86 -14.99
N GLY A 10 -7.92 -9.13 -15.68
CA GLY A 10 -7.90 -8.98 -17.14
C GLY A 10 -6.79 -8.06 -17.67
N ASN A 11 -6.13 -7.28 -16.81
CA ASN A 11 -5.05 -6.40 -17.24
C ASN A 11 -3.77 -7.20 -17.54
N LYS A 12 -3.19 -7.01 -18.74
CA LYS A 12 -1.98 -7.72 -19.19
C LYS A 12 -0.78 -7.55 -18.26
N LYS A 13 -0.67 -6.40 -17.58
CA LYS A 13 0.42 -6.08 -16.64
C LYS A 13 0.08 -6.47 -15.20
N ALA A 14 -1.11 -7.02 -14.95
CA ALA A 14 -1.55 -7.34 -13.60
C ALA A 14 -0.68 -8.39 -12.95
N ARG A 15 -0.02 -9.27 -13.71
CA ARG A 15 0.89 -10.32 -13.22
C ARG A 15 2.35 -10.04 -13.53
N ASN A 16 2.72 -8.79 -13.78
CA ASN A 16 4.10 -8.45 -14.07
C ASN A 16 4.85 -8.08 -12.78
N CYS A 17 6.11 -8.52 -12.71
CA CYS A 17 7.03 -8.18 -11.65
C CYS A 17 7.10 -6.66 -11.45
N LEU A 18 7.04 -6.21 -10.20
CA LEU A 18 7.09 -4.78 -9.86
C LEU A 18 8.48 -4.13 -10.14
N LYS A 19 9.53 -4.94 -10.27
CA LYS A 19 10.91 -4.50 -10.48
C LYS A 19 11.34 -4.57 -11.95
N CYS A 20 11.36 -5.76 -12.54
CA CYS A 20 11.83 -5.96 -13.93
C CYS A 20 10.71 -6.03 -14.97
N ASN A 21 9.45 -5.94 -14.56
CA ASN A 21 8.27 -6.00 -15.44
C ASN A 21 8.12 -7.30 -16.25
N SER A 22 8.92 -8.33 -15.97
CA SER A 22 8.72 -9.67 -16.53
C SER A 22 7.41 -10.29 -16.03
N ARG A 23 6.85 -11.21 -16.80
CA ARG A 23 5.61 -11.90 -16.44
C ARG A 23 5.88 -12.93 -15.35
N LEU A 24 5.08 -12.90 -14.29
CA LEU A 24 5.10 -13.90 -13.22
C LEU A 24 4.20 -15.08 -13.61
N LEU A 25 4.73 -16.29 -13.45
CA LEU A 25 4.03 -17.54 -13.73
C LEU A 25 3.56 -18.20 -12.42
N ASN A 26 2.52 -19.03 -12.50
CA ASN A 26 2.04 -19.87 -11.39
C ASN A 26 1.79 -19.14 -10.06
N LEU A 27 1.30 -17.90 -10.12
CA LEU A 27 1.01 -17.10 -8.94
C LEU A 27 -0.01 -17.78 -8.03
N LYS A 28 0.36 -17.99 -6.77
CA LYS A 28 -0.51 -18.54 -5.73
C LYS A 28 -1.04 -17.42 -4.83
N ASP A 29 -2.30 -17.56 -4.40
CA ASP A 29 -2.91 -16.61 -3.46
C ASP A 29 -2.24 -16.66 -2.09
N ASN A 30 -2.15 -15.50 -1.45
CA ASN A 30 -1.74 -15.34 -0.06
C ASN A 30 -0.34 -15.87 0.30
N VAL A 31 0.49 -16.17 -0.69
CA VAL A 31 1.87 -16.64 -0.48
C VAL A 31 2.87 -15.70 -1.13
N VAL A 32 4.12 -15.81 -0.68
CA VAL A 32 5.25 -15.13 -1.34
C VAL A 32 5.52 -15.84 -2.65
N ASN A 33 5.47 -15.10 -3.74
CA ASN A 33 5.81 -15.54 -5.08
C ASN A 33 7.12 -14.87 -5.51
N THR A 34 8.07 -15.63 -6.00
CA THR A 34 9.38 -15.11 -6.42
C THR A 34 9.42 -14.92 -7.94
N CYS A 35 9.91 -13.77 -8.39
CA CYS A 35 10.18 -13.54 -9.80
C CYS A 35 11.42 -14.35 -10.23
N GLU A 36 11.24 -15.29 -11.15
CA GLU A 36 12.32 -16.14 -11.68
C GLU A 36 13.42 -15.35 -12.42
N VAL A 37 13.11 -14.17 -12.95
CA VAL A 37 14.06 -13.36 -13.75
C VAL A 37 14.97 -12.49 -12.88
N CYS A 38 14.43 -11.85 -11.84
CA CYS A 38 15.19 -10.87 -11.04
C CYS A 38 15.26 -11.19 -9.54
N GLY A 39 14.69 -12.32 -9.11
CA GLY A 39 14.65 -12.77 -7.72
C GLY A 39 13.72 -11.97 -6.79
N GLN A 40 13.07 -10.90 -7.27
CA GLN A 40 12.18 -10.10 -6.43
C GLN A 40 11.02 -10.95 -5.90
N GLN A 41 10.76 -10.86 -4.61
CA GLN A 41 9.62 -11.51 -3.95
C GLN A 41 8.40 -10.59 -3.90
N HIS A 42 7.21 -11.17 -4.14
CA HIS A 42 5.93 -10.48 -4.19
C HIS A 42 4.90 -11.24 -3.33
N LEU A 43 4.19 -10.51 -2.48
CA LEU A 43 2.95 -10.98 -1.87
C LEU A 43 1.80 -10.74 -2.85
N VAL A 44 1.07 -11.80 -3.18
CA VAL A 44 -0.04 -11.73 -4.14
C VAL A 44 -1.36 -12.01 -3.42
N ASP A 45 -2.33 -11.12 -3.60
CA ASP A 45 -3.72 -11.30 -3.16
C ASP A 45 -4.65 -11.35 -4.37
N PHE A 46 -5.47 -12.40 -4.45
CA PHE A 46 -6.57 -12.51 -5.39
C PHE A 46 -7.90 -12.26 -4.67
N TYR A 47 -8.59 -11.20 -5.09
CA TYR A 47 -9.91 -10.87 -4.57
C TYR A 47 -11.01 -11.47 -5.48
N THR A 48 -12.19 -11.66 -4.89
CA THR A 48 -13.40 -12.16 -5.56
C THR A 48 -13.92 -11.19 -6.62
N ASN A 49 -13.72 -9.89 -6.43
CA ASN A 49 -14.11 -8.82 -7.36
C ASN A 49 -13.16 -8.67 -8.57
N ASN A 50 -12.59 -9.77 -9.05
CA ASN A 50 -11.67 -9.79 -10.20
C ASN A 50 -10.43 -8.88 -10.05
N THR A 51 -10.03 -8.55 -8.82
CA THR A 51 -8.85 -7.74 -8.53
C THR A 51 -7.68 -8.62 -8.10
N ILE A 52 -6.48 -8.29 -8.59
CA ILE A 52 -5.20 -8.83 -8.11
C ILE A 52 -4.38 -7.69 -7.52
N VAL A 53 -3.81 -7.95 -6.35
CA VAL A 53 -2.88 -7.03 -5.69
C VAL A 53 -1.52 -7.70 -5.60
N LEU A 54 -0.50 -7.05 -6.15
CA LEU A 54 0.90 -7.40 -5.90
C LEU A 54 1.51 -6.37 -4.98
N THR A 55 2.12 -6.83 -3.91
CA THR A 55 2.90 -6.02 -2.97
C THR A 55 4.32 -6.57 -2.93
N ALA A 56 5.33 -5.71 -2.97
CA ALA A 56 6.72 -6.15 -2.81
C ALA A 56 6.91 -6.73 -1.39
N ALA A 57 7.53 -7.90 -1.27
CA ALA A 57 7.68 -8.58 0.02
C ALA A 57 8.59 -7.83 1.01
N GLU A 58 9.46 -6.95 0.50
CA GLU A 58 10.26 -5.99 1.28
C GLU A 58 9.42 -4.97 2.06
N ARG A 59 8.15 -4.78 1.69
CA ARG A 59 7.25 -3.80 2.29
C ARG A 59 5.89 -4.44 2.63
N PRO A 60 5.85 -5.44 3.54
CA PRO A 60 4.62 -6.14 3.89
C PRO A 60 3.57 -5.22 4.53
N GLU A 61 3.98 -4.10 5.15
CA GLU A 61 3.10 -3.08 5.74
C GLU A 61 2.15 -2.43 4.71
N LEU A 62 2.51 -2.47 3.42
CA LEU A 62 1.66 -1.94 2.35
C LEU A 62 0.54 -2.91 1.95
N ARG A 63 0.61 -4.17 2.39
CA ARG A 63 -0.43 -5.17 2.19
C ARG A 63 -1.59 -4.86 3.14
N LYS A 64 -2.76 -4.57 2.57
CA LYS A 64 -4.00 -4.37 3.33
C LYS A 64 -4.98 -5.46 2.90
N ARG A 65 -5.13 -6.50 3.72
CA ARG A 65 -6.17 -7.51 3.53
C ARG A 65 -7.30 -7.24 4.53
N PRO A 66 -8.57 -7.34 4.12
CA PRO A 66 -9.68 -7.34 5.09
C PRO A 66 -9.45 -8.48 6.10
N GLY A 67 -9.44 -8.18 7.40
CA GLY A 67 -9.24 -9.17 8.47
C GLY A 67 -7.81 -9.32 9.01
N THR A 68 -6.79 -8.70 8.40
CA THR A 68 -5.47 -8.61 9.06
C THR A 68 -5.49 -7.48 10.09
N PRO A 69 -5.06 -7.70 11.35
CA PRO A 69 -4.98 -6.63 12.34
C PRO A 69 -4.11 -5.51 11.77
N LYS A 70 -4.65 -4.29 11.74
CA LYS A 70 -3.85 -3.11 11.41
C LYS A 70 -2.68 -3.09 12.40
N PRO A 71 -1.42 -2.88 11.95
CA PRO A 71 -0.40 -2.48 12.90
C PRO A 71 -0.93 -1.26 13.64
N GLU A 72 -0.89 -1.31 14.98
CA GLU A 72 -1.27 -0.19 15.83
C GLU A 72 -0.56 1.04 15.29
N GLN A 73 -1.33 1.95 14.69
CA GLN A 73 -0.80 3.26 14.42
C GLN A 73 -0.50 3.85 15.80
N PRO A 74 0.69 4.41 16.05
CA PRO A 74 0.89 5.17 17.26
C PRO A 74 -0.25 6.18 17.29
N GLY A 75 -1.11 6.05 18.31
CA GLY A 75 -2.29 6.88 18.44
C GLY A 75 -1.84 8.31 18.26
N ARG A 76 -2.26 8.95 17.15
CA ARG A 76 -2.09 10.39 17.05
C ARG A 76 -3.02 10.93 18.10
N GLU A 77 -2.49 11.15 19.30
CA GLU A 77 -3.16 11.91 20.34
C GLU A 77 -3.55 13.22 19.68
N HIS A 78 -4.82 13.31 19.33
CA HIS A 78 -5.38 14.44 18.63
C HIS A 78 -5.56 15.50 19.71
N ASN A 79 -4.46 16.15 20.09
CA ASN A 79 -4.47 17.20 21.10
C ASN A 79 -5.19 18.40 20.50
N GLN A 80 -6.52 18.40 20.64
CA GLN A 80 -7.43 19.40 20.08
C GLN A 80 -7.07 20.81 20.58
N GLU A 81 -6.54 20.93 21.81
CA GLU A 81 -6.05 22.20 22.36
C GLU A 81 -4.84 22.73 21.57
N ALA A 82 -3.87 21.89 21.21
CA ALA A 82 -2.72 22.32 20.42
C ALA A 82 -3.11 22.78 19.01
N PHE A 83 -4.13 22.13 18.43
CA PHE A 83 -4.70 22.52 17.15
C PHE A 83 -5.46 23.86 17.24
N ASN A 84 -6.30 24.03 18.26
CA ASN A 84 -7.04 25.28 18.50
C ASN A 84 -6.10 26.47 18.76
N LYS A 85 -5.06 26.29 19.59
CA LYS A 85 -4.04 27.33 19.82
C LYS A 85 -3.29 27.72 18.54
N ARG A 86 -3.02 26.77 17.63
CA ARG A 86 -2.42 27.07 16.31
C ARG A 86 -3.40 27.82 15.40
N LEU A 87 -4.69 27.45 15.42
CA LEU A 87 -5.72 28.14 14.65
C LEU A 87 -5.92 29.59 15.10
N GLU A 88 -5.91 29.85 16.40
CA GLU A 88 -6.06 31.21 16.94
C GLU A 88 -4.89 32.11 16.53
N LYS A 89 -3.64 31.64 16.70
CA LYS A 89 -2.45 32.36 16.23
C LYS A 89 -2.49 32.63 14.73
N PHE A 90 -2.99 31.68 13.95
CA PHE A 90 -3.18 31.89 12.51
C PHE A 90 -4.20 33.00 12.25
N ARG A 91 -5.37 32.97 12.90
CA ARG A 91 -6.40 34.01 12.74
C ARG A 91 -5.93 35.40 13.14
N GLU A 92 -5.12 35.53 14.19
CA GLU A 92 -4.54 36.80 14.60
C GLU A 92 -3.58 37.35 13.54
N LYS A 93 -2.68 36.51 13.02
CA LYS A 93 -1.72 36.90 11.97
C LYS A 93 -2.37 37.42 10.68
N TRP A 94 -3.60 36.98 10.39
CA TRP A 94 -4.33 37.36 9.17
C TRP A 94 -5.40 38.43 9.41
N LYS A 95 -5.52 38.98 10.62
CA LYS A 95 -6.39 40.14 10.92
C LYS A 95 -5.71 41.49 10.70
N GLU A 96 -4.38 41.51 10.52
CA GLU A 96 -3.58 42.73 10.28
C GLU A 96 -3.35 43.05 8.78
N TYR A 97 -4.04 42.32 7.88
CA TYR A 97 -4.14 42.62 6.44
C TYR A 97 -5.58 42.93 6.08
#